data_AF-A0A660MDW6-F1
#
_entry.id   AF-A0A660MDW6-F1
#
_cell.length_a   1.000
_cell.length_b   1.000
_cell.length_c   1.000
_cell.angle_alpha   90.00
_cell.angle_beta   90.00
_cell.angle_gamma   90.00
#
_symmetry.space_group_name_H-M   'P 1'
#
loop_
_entity.id
_entity.type
_entity.pdbx_description
1 polymer ?
#
loop_
_entity_poly.entity_id
_entity_poly.type
_entity_poly.pdbx_seq_one_letter_code
_entity_poly.pdbx_strand_id
1 'polypeptide(L)' 'MRISSDTDAHAGVIFAHTESRGALQKVLEEDCYYPDFAQYEIREFAPKLIAAKIADLAESP' A
#
# COMPACT_ATOMS: atom_id res chain seq x y z
N MET A 1 -4.02 -1.66 6.96
CA MET A 1 -3.66 -2.14 5.61
C MET A 1 -4.92 -2.65 4.95
N ARG A 2 -5.45 -1.95 3.93
CA ARG A 2 -6.64 -2.40 3.19
C ARG A 2 -6.20 -2.62 1.76
N ILE A 3 -6.25 -3.88 1.31
CA ILE A 3 -5.86 -4.29 -0.03
C ILE A 3 -7.17 -4.56 -0.78
N SER A 4 -7.41 -3.83 -1.86
CA SER A 4 -8.51 -4.05 -2.79
C SER A 4 -7.94 -4.57 -4.09
N SER A 5 -8.28 -5.82 -4.45
CA SER A 5 -7.88 -6.49 -5.68
C SER A 5 -9.11 -6.77 -6.55
N ASP A 6 -9.14 -6.24 -7.76
CA ASP A 6 -10.19 -6.51 -8.76
C ASP A 6 -9.77 -7.72 -9.62
N THR A 7 -10.68 -8.67 -9.83
CA THR A 7 -10.37 -10.10 -10.00
C THR A 7 -9.99 -10.54 -11.43
N ASP A 8 -9.58 -9.65 -12.32
CA ASP A 8 -9.19 -10.03 -13.71
C ASP A 8 -7.76 -9.61 -14.12
N ALA A 9 -7.07 -8.84 -13.28
CA ALA A 9 -5.63 -8.60 -13.36
C ALA A 9 -5.11 -8.53 -11.92
N HIS A 10 -4.09 -9.31 -11.56
CA HIS A 10 -3.50 -9.31 -10.22
C HIS A 10 -2.86 -7.95 -9.88
N ALA A 11 -3.69 -6.96 -9.59
CA ALA A 11 -3.30 -5.60 -9.27
C ALA A 11 -3.86 -5.27 -7.89
N GLY A 12 -2.96 -4.88 -7.00
CA GLY A 12 -3.28 -4.46 -5.64
C GLY A 12 -2.64 -3.10 -5.36
N VAL A 13 -3.26 -2.33 -4.46
CA VAL A 13 -2.68 -1.07 -3.97
C VAL A 13 -2.43 -1.20 -2.48
N ILE A 14 -1.20 -0.88 -2.06
CA ILE A 14 -0.79 -0.86 -0.65
C ILE A 14 -0.61 0.60 -0.23
N PHE A 15 -1.39 1.02 0.76
CA PHE A 15 -1.13 2.25 1.51
C PHE A 15 -0.50 1.88 2.85
N ALA A 16 0.74 2.32 3.06
CA ALA A 16 1.49 2.05 4.27
C ALA A 16 2.06 3.35 4.84
N HIS A 17 1.77 3.61 6.11
CA HIS A 17 2.49 4.62 6.88
C HIS A 17 3.74 3.97 7.47
N THR A 18 4.92 4.41 7.04
CA THR A 18 6.19 3.82 7.45
C THR A 18 7.19 4.93 7.76
N GLU A 19 8.09 4.67 8.71
CA GLU A 19 9.11 5.64 9.14
C GLU A 19 10.23 5.81 8.10
N SER A 20 10.37 4.85 7.18
CA SER A 20 11.40 4.88 6.13
C SER A 20 11.09 3.92 4.99
N ARG A 21 11.75 4.13 3.85
CA ARG A 21 11.72 3.21 2.70
C ARG A 21 12.16 1.79 3.05
N GLY A 22 13.11 1.63 3.97
CA GLY A 22 13.55 0.32 4.44
C GLY A 22 12.49 -0.40 5.27
N ALA A 23 11.67 0.33 6.03
CA ALA A 23 10.54 -0.25 6.73
C ALA A 23 9.43 -0.70 5.76
N LEU A 24 9.17 0.08 4.69
CA LEU A 24 8.26 -0.35 3.61
C LEU A 24 8.77 -1.61 2.90
N GLN A 25 10.06 -1.69 2.62
CA GLN A 25 10.68 -2.83 1.95
C GLN A 25 10.44 -4.15 2.71
N LYS A 26 10.56 -4.14 4.05
CA LYS A 26 10.25 -5.31 4.89
C LYS A 26 8.79 -5.76 4.77
N VAL A 27 7.86 -4.80 4.67
CA VAL A 27 6.43 -5.11 4.47
C VAL A 27 6.20 -5.76 3.11
N LEU A 28 6.92 -5.33 2.07
CA LEU A 28 6.82 -5.96 0.75
C LEU A 28 7.42 -7.37 0.75
N GLU A 29 8.50 -7.62 1.48
CA GLU A 29 9.12 -8.95 1.60
C GLU A 29 8.20 -9.99 2.28
N GLU A 30 7.20 -9.55 3.05
CA GLU A 30 6.18 -10.42 3.65
C GLU A 30 5.00 -10.71 2.71
N ASP A 31 4.89 -9.99 1.59
CA ASP A 31 3.83 -10.17 0.59
C ASP A 31 4.08 -11.46 -0.23
N CYS A 32 3.05 -12.28 -0.38
CA CYS A 32 3.13 -13.54 -1.13
C CYS A 32 3.43 -13.36 -2.63
N TYR A 33 3.25 -12.15 -3.16
CA TYR A 33 3.59 -11.82 -4.54
C TYR A 33 5.04 -11.33 -4.73
N TYR A 34 5.76 -11.05 -3.64
CA TYR A 34 7.13 -10.57 -3.71
C TYR A 34 8.15 -11.72 -3.87
N PRO A 35 9.24 -11.56 -4.64
CA PRO A 35 9.54 -10.44 -5.56
C PRO A 35 9.06 -10.69 -6.99
N ASP A 36 8.74 -11.94 -7.34
CA ASP A 36 8.69 -12.37 -8.74
C ASP A 36 7.28 -12.38 -9.36
N PHE A 37 6.24 -12.29 -8.52
CA PHE A 37 4.85 -12.43 -8.97
C PHE A 37 4.11 -11.09 -9.11
N ALA A 38 4.75 -9.95 -8.78
CA ALA A 38 4.19 -8.61 -8.96
C ALA A 38 5.26 -7.58 -9.37
N GLN A 39 4.83 -6.59 -10.15
CA GLN A 39 5.62 -5.38 -10.45
C GLN A 39 5.20 -4.27 -9.49
N TYR A 40 6.16 -3.74 -8.73
CA TYR A 40 5.90 -2.74 -7.68
C TYR A 40 6.26 -1.33 -8.15
N GLU A 41 5.28 -0.42 -8.13
CA GLU A 41 5.50 1.01 -8.28
C GLU A 41 5.31 1.71 -6.94
N ILE A 42 6.39 2.30 -6.39
CA ILE A 42 6.37 2.93 -5.07
C ILE A 42 6.38 4.44 -5.22
N ARG A 43 5.35 5.10 -4.65
CA ARG A 43 5.24 6.57 -4.59
C ARG A 43 5.10 7.02 -3.14
N GLU A 44 5.91 8.00 -2.77
CA GLU A 44 5.82 8.67 -1.47
C GLU A 44 4.96 9.92 -1.62
N PHE A 45 4.04 10.13 -0.68
CA PHE A 45 3.19 11.31 -0.68
C PHE A 45 3.01 11.85 0.73
N ALA A 46 2.94 13.18 0.84
CA ALA A 46 2.60 13.84 2.09
C ALA A 46 1.07 13.83 2.26
N PRO A 47 0.52 13.35 3.40
CA PRO A 47 -0.92 13.30 3.63
C PRO A 47 -1.62 14.66 3.50
N LYS A 48 -0.89 15.77 3.64
CA LYS A 48 -1.41 17.14 3.50
C LYS A 48 -1.96 17.46 2.10
N LEU A 49 -1.73 16.61 1.10
CA LEU A 49 -2.20 16.79 -0.29
C LEU A 49 -3.37 15.89 -0.67
N ILE A 50 -3.76 14.93 0.18
CA ILE A 50 -4.91 14.06 -0.09
C ILE A 50 -5.99 14.36 0.95
N ALA A 51 -7.17 14.70 0.43
CA ALA A 51 -8.31 15.29 1.14
C ALA A 51 -8.50 14.77 2.58
N ALA A 52 -8.96 15.68 3.45
CA ALA A 52 -9.06 15.58 4.92
C ALA A 52 -9.69 14.31 5.54
N LYS A 53 -10.14 13.34 4.74
CA LYS A 53 -10.92 12.16 5.14
C LYS A 53 -10.24 10.81 4.86
N ILE A 54 -8.96 10.77 4.48
CA ILE A 54 -8.26 9.47 4.33
C ILE A 54 -8.17 8.70 5.65
N ALA A 55 -8.04 9.40 6.78
CA ALA A 55 -8.05 8.78 8.11
C ALA A 55 -9.36 8.01 8.36
N ASP A 56 -10.50 8.56 7.91
CA ASP A 56 -11.83 7.96 8.09
C ASP A 56 -12.00 6.64 7.32
N LEU A 57 -11.21 6.41 6.25
CA LEU A 57 -11.25 5.16 5.46
C LEU A 57 -10.45 4.01 6.09
N ALA A 58 -9.52 4.32 7.01
CA ALA A 58 -8.74 3.33 7.73
C ALA A 58 -9.47 2.78 8.98
N GLU A 59 -10.50 3.49 9.46
CA GLU A 59 -11.25 3.16 10.68
C GLU A 59 -12.74 2.84 10.43
N SER A 60 -13.11 2.28 9.27
CA SER A 60 -14.43 1.63 9.13
C SER A 60 -14.32 0.16 9.54
N PRO A 61 -15.15 -0.33 10.49
CA PRO A 61 -15.28 -1.76 10.78
C PRO A 61 -15.76 -2.57 9.57
#